data_AF-A0A3M0XSI5-F1
#
_entry.id   AF-A0A3M0XSI5-F1
#
_cell.length_a   1.000
_cell.length_b   1.000
_cell.length_c   1.000
_cell.angle_alpha   90.00
_cell.angle_beta   90.00
_cell.angle_gamma   90.00
#
_symmetry.space_group_name_H-M   'P 1'
#
loop_
_entity.id
_entity.type
_entity.pdbx_description
1 polymer ?
#
loop_
_entity_poly.entity_id
_entity_poly.type
_entity_poly.pdbx_seq_one_letter_code
_entity_poly.pdbx_strand_id
1 'polypeptide(L)' 'MAIKVVSPGLATSVQDLGRPGYYHLGIPVSGAMDRYALRVANMLVGNDEGAAVLEAVFMGPELE' A
#
# COMPACT_ATOMS: atom_id res chain seq x y z
N MET A 1 -10.59 -14.24 1.37
CA MET A 1 -11.41 -13.70 0.26
C MET A 1 -10.47 -13.02 -0.72
N ALA A 2 -10.80 -13.04 -2.01
CA ALA A 2 -10.07 -12.29 -3.05
C ALA A 2 -10.92 -11.09 -3.48
N ILE A 3 -10.27 -10.04 -3.98
CA ILE A 3 -10.90 -8.86 -4.57
C ILE A 3 -10.62 -8.88 -6.07
N LYS A 4 -11.61 -8.57 -6.89
CA LYS A 4 -11.47 -8.47 -8.34
C LYS A 4 -11.26 -7.01 -8.74
N VAL A 5 -10.22 -6.75 -9.53
CA VAL A 5 -9.95 -5.42 -10.08
C VAL A 5 -10.73 -5.25 -11.38
N VAL A 6 -11.73 -4.37 -11.38
CA VAL A 6 -12.53 -4.04 -12.57
C VAL A 6 -11.81 -2.99 -13.40
N SER A 7 -11.26 -1.95 -12.74
CA SER A 7 -10.44 -0.91 -13.34
C SER A 7 -9.26 -0.57 -12.43
N PRO A 8 -8.02 -0.42 -12.94
CA PRO A 8 -6.83 -0.26 -12.11
C PRO A 8 -6.62 1.15 -11.54
N GLY A 9 -7.38 2.15 -11.97
CA GLY A 9 -7.07 3.56 -11.71
C GLY A 9 -5.85 4.04 -12.50
N LEU A 10 -5.21 5.13 -12.08
CA LEU A 10 -4.01 5.64 -12.77
C LEU A 10 -2.76 4.81 -12.46
N ALA A 11 -2.50 4.59 -11.17
CA ALA A 11 -1.44 3.72 -10.68
C ALA A 11 -1.80 3.23 -9.27
N THR A 12 -2.21 1.96 -9.19
CA THR A 12 -2.51 1.29 -7.92
C THR A 12 -1.45 0.24 -7.64
N SER A 13 -0.91 0.24 -6.43
CA SER A 13 0.12 -0.72 -6.00
C SER A 13 -0.19 -1.25 -4.61
N VAL A 14 0.26 -2.48 -4.34
CA VAL A 14 0.22 -3.03 -2.98
C VAL A 14 1.41 -2.46 -2.22
N GLN A 15 1.16 -1.82 -1.09
CA GLN A 15 2.19 -1.17 -0.26
C GLN A 15 2.05 -1.57 1.20
N ASP A 16 3.19 -1.71 1.88
CA ASP A 16 3.33 -1.94 3.31
C ASP A 16 4.29 -0.88 3.91
N LEU A 17 4.91 -1.16 5.06
CA LEU A 17 5.94 -0.28 5.65
C LEU A 17 7.31 -0.36 4.94
N GLY A 18 7.44 -1.22 3.95
CA GLY A 18 8.61 -1.40 3.13
C GLY A 18 9.65 -2.36 3.74
N ARG A 19 10.86 -2.27 3.19
CA ARG A 19 12.00 -3.18 3.41
C ARG A 19 13.25 -2.38 3.85
N PRO A 20 13.31 -1.91 5.10
CA PRO A 20 14.47 -1.17 5.59
C PRO A 20 15.72 -2.07 5.69
N GLY A 21 16.90 -1.46 5.72
CA GLY A 21 18.18 -2.15 5.95
C GLY A 21 18.97 -2.55 4.69
N TYR A 22 18.34 -2.55 3.52
CA TYR A 22 18.97 -3.05 2.28
C TYR A 22 19.52 -1.97 1.32
N TYR A 23 19.57 -0.70 1.75
CA TYR A 23 20.10 0.39 0.90
C TYR A 23 21.55 0.19 0.47
N HIS A 24 22.36 -0.43 1.33
CA HIS A 24 23.75 -0.74 1.01
C HIS A 24 23.91 -1.72 -0.17
N LEU A 25 22.83 -2.44 -0.53
CA LEU A 25 22.73 -3.31 -1.71
C LEU A 25 22.02 -2.64 -2.89
N GLY A 26 21.68 -1.34 -2.79
CA GLY A 26 20.92 -0.61 -3.81
C GLY A 26 19.41 -0.88 -3.80
N ILE A 27 18.87 -1.51 -2.74
CA ILE A 27 17.44 -1.81 -2.63
C ILE A 27 16.76 -0.68 -1.82
N PRO A 28 15.83 0.09 -2.42
CA PRO A 28 15.14 1.18 -1.72
C PRO A 28 14.13 0.64 -0.68
N VAL A 29 13.76 1.47 0.31
CA VAL A 29 12.79 1.06 1.36
C VAL A 29 11.47 0.64 0.72
N SER A 30 11.00 1.34 -0.33
CA SER A 30 9.64 1.19 -0.86
C SER A 30 8.61 1.42 0.26
N GLY A 31 7.50 0.68 0.22
CA GLY A 31 6.34 0.91 1.07
C GLY A 31 5.52 2.11 0.62
N ALA A 32 4.47 2.39 1.37
CA ALA A 32 3.59 3.51 1.06
C ALA A 32 4.34 4.85 1.09
N MET A 33 4.01 5.71 0.14
CA MET A 33 4.51 7.08 0.03
C MET A 33 4.07 7.90 1.24
N ASP A 34 2.81 7.73 1.68
CA ASP A 34 2.29 8.28 2.94
C ASP A 34 2.07 7.15 3.98
N ARG A 35 3.06 6.97 4.84
CA ARG A 35 3.02 5.96 5.91
C ARG A 35 2.02 6.26 7.01
N TYR A 36 1.67 7.53 7.21
CA TYR A 36 0.67 7.89 8.21
C TYR A 36 -0.71 7.44 7.72
N ALA A 37 -1.06 7.77 6.47
CA ALA A 37 -2.31 7.33 5.86
C ALA A 37 -2.43 5.79 5.83
N LEU A 38 -1.35 5.07 5.51
CA LEU A 38 -1.32 3.60 5.57
C LEU A 38 -1.70 3.07 6.95
N ARG A 39 -1.06 3.59 8.01
CA ARG A 39 -1.31 3.13 9.38
C ARG A 39 -2.74 3.43 9.81
N VAL A 40 -3.21 4.65 9.54
CA VAL A 40 -4.59 5.06 9.83
C VAL A 40 -5.60 4.16 9.12
N ALA A 41 -5.39 3.87 7.83
CA ALA A 41 -6.28 2.99 7.07
C ALA A 41 -6.36 1.59 7.68
N ASN A 42 -5.23 1.00 8.07
CA ASN A 42 -5.20 -0.29 8.75
C ASN A 42 -5.89 -0.25 10.13
N MET A 43 -5.61 0.77 10.94
CA MET A 43 -6.22 0.93 12.27
C MET A 43 -7.74 1.08 12.19
N LEU A 44 -8.26 1.77 11.17
CA LEU A 44 -9.71 1.96 10.97
C LEU A 44 -10.48 0.65 10.75
N VAL A 45 -9.81 -0.38 10.23
CA VAL A 45 -10.41 -1.72 10.02
C VAL A 45 -9.91 -2.77 11.03
N GLY A 46 -9.13 -2.36 12.04
CA GLY A 46 -8.61 -3.23 13.09
C GLY A 46 -7.43 -4.13 12.69
N ASN A 47 -6.73 -3.80 11.60
CA ASN A 47 -5.52 -4.51 11.18
C ASN A 47 -4.28 -4.06 11.97
N ASP A 48 -3.22 -4.85 11.91
CA ASP A 48 -1.87 -4.41 12.29
C ASP A 48 -1.48 -3.16 11.48
N GLU A 49 -0.82 -2.20 12.12
CA GLU A 49 -0.46 -0.91 11.51
C GLU A 49 0.39 -1.06 10.24
N GLY A 50 1.16 -2.15 10.12
CA GLY A 50 2.03 -2.42 8.97
C GLY A 50 1.46 -3.36 7.92
N ALA A 51 0.19 -3.78 8.05
CA ALA A 51 -0.45 -4.64 7.07
C ALA A 51 -0.49 -3.99 5.67
N ALA A 52 -0.43 -4.81 4.63
CA ALA A 52 -0.42 -4.31 3.26
C ALA A 52 -1.77 -3.67 2.88
N VAL A 53 -1.71 -2.55 2.18
CA VAL A 53 -2.84 -1.79 1.64
C VAL A 53 -2.70 -1.57 0.14
N LEU A 54 -3.77 -1.13 -0.51
CA LEU A 54 -3.70 -0.62 -1.88
C LEU A 54 -3.44 0.90 -1.84
N GLU A 55 -2.27 1.33 -2.32
CA GLU A 55 -1.97 2.74 -2.55
C GLU A 55 -2.35 3.10 -3.98
N ALA A 56 -3.23 4.09 -4.14
CA ALA A 56 -3.69 4.58 -5.44
C ALA A 56 -3.34 6.05 -5.64
N VAL A 57 -2.66 6.34 -6.74
CA VAL A 57 -2.20 7.69 -7.08
C VAL A 57 -3.24 8.40 -7.95
N PHE A 58 -3.71 9.57 -7.51
CA PHE A 58 -4.70 10.45 -8.15
C PHE A 58 -6.09 9.85 -8.41
N MET A 59 -6.20 8.76 -9.15
CA MET A 59 -7.45 8.05 -9.43
C MET A 59 -7.37 6.61 -8.92
N GLY A 60 -8.29 6.27 -8.01
CA GLY A 60 -8.41 4.95 -7.40
C GLY A 60 -8.91 3.85 -8.35
N PRO A 61 -8.72 2.58 -7.99
CA PRO A 61 -9.26 1.45 -8.73
C PRO A 61 -10.78 1.29 -8.49
N GLU A 62 -11.45 0.60 -9.39
CA GLU A 62 -12.79 0.05 -9.18
C GLU A 62 -12.65 -1.45 -8.83
N LEU A 63 -13.25 -1.86 -7.71
CA LEU A 63 -13.06 -3.16 -7.09
C LEU A 63 -14.41 -3.86 -6.86
N GLU A 64 -14.44 -5.19 -7.04
CA GLU A 64 -15.58 -6.08 -6.77
C GLU A 64 -15.21 -7.17 -5.75
#